data_AF-A0A0N5D1D6-F1
#
_entry.id   AF-A0A0N5D1D6-F1
#
_cell.length_a   1.000
_cell.length_b   1.000
_cell.length_c   1.000
_cell.angle_alpha   90.00
_cell.angle_beta   90.00
_cell.angle_gamma   90.00
#
_symmetry.space_group_name_H-M   'P 1'
#
loop_
_entity.id
_entity.type
_entity.pdbx_description
1 polymer ?
#
loop_
_entity_poly.entity_id
_entity_poly.type
_entity_poly.pdbx_seq_one_letter_code
_entity_poly.pdbx_strand_id
1 'polypeptide(L)'
;MYIYIWCLGAGKRGIDNYHTALQLCAKGFSVTIACRNIAKAKSACASIKNQVGPSTCIDYQILSISICYDIFILNAAILLPKVNYLSQFYLLNELIGTATPKEGIKAITLTSTSYRFLSPRIPTRRDHFIKMFSSSDNISGWQSYARSKLAIAILGCYLDQVKGIQAISVHPGAISTSLSNNISPRRGKF
;
A
#
# COMPACT_ATOMS: atom_id res chain seq x y z
N MET A 1 -10.42 18.42 2.23
CA MET A 1 -9.31 17.46 2.40
C MET A 1 -9.50 16.33 1.41
N TYR A 2 -8.58 16.19 0.46
CA TYR A 2 -8.60 15.24 -0.64
C TYR A 2 -7.64 14.09 -0.35
N ILE A 3 -8.19 12.87 -0.30
CA ILE A 3 -7.44 11.67 0.09
C ILE A 3 -7.22 10.78 -1.11
N TYR A 4 -5.95 10.46 -1.35
CA TYR A 4 -5.50 9.56 -2.39
C TYR A 4 -5.14 8.19 -1.82
N ILE A 5 -5.80 7.13 -2.28
CA ILE A 5 -5.54 5.77 -1.82
C ILE A 5 -4.95 4.97 -2.97
N TRP A 6 -3.69 4.55 -2.83
CA TRP A 6 -3.02 3.76 -3.85
C TRP A 6 -3.17 2.25 -3.62
N CYS A 7 -3.49 1.53 -4.71
CA CYS A 7 -3.71 0.09 -4.69
C CYS A 7 -3.09 -0.63 -5.91
N LEU A 8 -2.34 -1.70 -5.65
CA LEU A 8 -1.89 -2.63 -6.71
C LEU A 8 -2.98 -3.62 -7.14
N GLY A 9 -4.14 -3.64 -6.48
CA GLY A 9 -5.29 -4.47 -6.86
C GLY A 9 -6.58 -4.09 -6.13
N ALA A 10 -7.25 -3.01 -6.56
CA ALA A 10 -8.59 -2.75 -6.04
C ALA A 10 -9.51 -3.85 -6.54
N GLY A 11 -10.40 -4.37 -5.69
CA GLY A 11 -11.40 -5.38 -6.01
C GLY A 11 -12.23 -5.71 -4.81
N LYS A 12 -13.48 -6.15 -5.02
CA LYS A 12 -14.39 -6.58 -3.95
C LYS A 12 -13.82 -7.66 -3.01
N ARG A 13 -12.75 -8.36 -3.43
CA ARG A 13 -12.02 -9.37 -2.63
C ARG A 13 -10.66 -8.87 -2.09
N GLY A 14 -10.19 -7.71 -2.54
CA GLY A 14 -9.07 -6.95 -1.96
C GLY A 14 -9.63 -5.99 -0.91
N ILE A 15 -9.90 -6.55 0.26
CA ILE A 15 -10.57 -5.89 1.41
C ILE A 15 -9.77 -4.70 1.96
N ASP A 16 -8.48 -4.64 1.67
CA ASP A 16 -7.51 -3.77 2.33
C ASP A 16 -7.73 -2.27 2.06
N ASN A 17 -8.23 -1.89 0.88
CA ASN A 17 -8.54 -0.48 0.57
C ASN A 17 -10.03 -0.14 0.49
N TYR A 18 -10.90 -1.12 0.27
CA TYR A 18 -12.34 -0.87 0.16
C TYR A 18 -12.91 -0.30 1.48
N HIS A 19 -12.60 -0.94 2.60
CA HIS A 19 -13.10 -0.49 3.90
C HIS A 19 -12.49 0.84 4.31
N THR A 20 -11.21 1.08 3.99
CA THR A 20 -10.55 2.37 4.21
C THR A 20 -11.26 3.48 3.44
N ALA A 21 -11.51 3.28 2.14
CA ALA A 21 -12.24 4.24 1.32
C ALA A 21 -13.68 4.45 1.83
N LEU A 22 -14.39 3.37 2.17
CA LEU A 22 -15.75 3.42 2.72
C LEU A 22 -15.82 4.26 4.00
N GLN A 23 -14.92 4.00 4.96
CA GLN A 23 -14.88 4.71 6.24
C GLN A 23 -14.51 6.19 6.08
N LEU A 24 -13.60 6.51 5.15
CA LEU A 24 -13.25 7.90 4.84
C LEU A 24 -14.43 8.62 4.17
N CYS A 25 -15.08 7.99 3.19
CA CYS A 25 -16.28 8.53 2.56
C CYS A 25 -17.42 8.73 3.55
N ALA A 26 -17.65 7.78 4.47
CA ALA A 26 -18.67 7.90 5.52
C ALA A 26 -18.40 9.07 6.48
N LYS A 27 -17.14 9.50 6.61
CA LYS A 27 -16.74 10.71 7.35
C LYS A 27 -16.79 12.01 6.53
N GLY A 28 -17.25 11.94 5.27
CA GLY A 28 -17.39 13.10 4.39
C GLY A 28 -16.12 13.49 3.64
N PHE A 29 -15.07 12.65 3.63
CA PHE A 29 -13.86 12.93 2.86
C PHE A 29 -14.06 12.67 1.36
N SER A 30 -13.40 13.49 0.54
CA SER A 30 -13.24 13.25 -0.89
C SER A 30 -12.13 12.21 -1.10
N VAL A 31 -12.48 11.09 -1.72
CA VAL A 31 -11.57 9.94 -1.87
C VAL A 31 -11.36 9.57 -3.33
N THR A 32 -10.11 9.35 -3.72
CA THR A 32 -9.76 8.79 -5.03
C THR A 32 -9.04 7.46 -4.86
N ILE A 33 -9.60 6.41 -5.48
CA ILE A 33 -9.01 5.08 -5.51
C ILE A 33 -8.14 4.94 -6.76
N ALA A 34 -6.83 4.84 -6.56
CA ALA A 34 -5.90 4.55 -7.65
C ALA A 34 -5.66 3.05 -7.78
N CYS A 35 -5.93 2.50 -8.96
CA CYS A 35 -5.91 1.07 -9.20
C CYS A 35 -5.47 0.71 -10.63
N ARG A 36 -4.77 -0.42 -10.78
CA ARG A 36 -4.45 -1.00 -12.10
C ARG A 36 -5.66 -1.61 -12.82
N ASN A 37 -6.65 -2.08 -12.07
CA ASN A 37 -7.87 -2.67 -12.59
C ASN A 37 -9.06 -1.71 -12.40
N ILE A 38 -9.38 -0.97 -13.47
CA ILE A 38 -10.45 0.03 -13.49
C ILE A 38 -11.81 -0.60 -13.21
N ALA A 39 -12.12 -1.77 -13.81
CA ALA A 39 -13.42 -2.40 -13.64
C ALA A 39 -13.72 -2.70 -12.16
N LYS A 40 -12.70 -3.18 -11.45
CA LYS A 40 -12.79 -3.42 -10.01
C LYS A 40 -12.89 -2.13 -9.19
N ALA A 41 -12.16 -1.07 -9.58
CA ALA A 41 -12.25 0.24 -8.92
C ALA A 41 -13.63 0.88 -9.11
N LYS A 42 -14.16 0.87 -10.34
CA LYS A 42 -15.51 1.32 -10.67
C LYS A 42 -16.58 0.58 -9.85
N SER A 43 -16.44 -0.74 -9.74
CA SER A 43 -17.33 -1.57 -8.92
C SER A 43 -17.25 -1.23 -7.43
N ALA A 44 -16.07 -0.92 -6.91
CA ALA A 44 -15.87 -0.48 -5.53
C ALA A 44 -16.51 0.89 -5.28
N CYS A 45 -16.29 1.88 -6.16
CA CYS A 45 -16.87 3.22 -6.03
C CYS A 45 -18.40 3.18 -6.07
N ALA A 46 -18.99 2.40 -6.99
CA ALA A 46 -20.44 2.20 -7.05
C ALA A 46 -20.98 1.57 -5.75
N SER A 47 -20.29 0.56 -5.23
CA SER A 47 -20.68 -0.08 -3.97
C SER A 47 -20.59 0.87 -2.77
N ILE A 48 -19.61 1.78 -2.73
CA ILE A 48 -19.47 2.78 -1.66
C ILE A 48 -20.58 3.83 -1.75
N LYS A 49 -20.87 4.34 -2.96
CA LYS A 49 -21.98 5.28 -3.17
C LYS A 49 -23.33 4.68 -2.75
N ASN A 50 -23.55 3.40 -3.00
CA ASN A 50 -24.78 2.72 -2.57
C ASN A 50 -24.88 2.58 -1.04
N GLN A 51 -23.76 2.48 -0.33
CA GLN A 51 -23.75 2.30 1.13
C GLN A 51 -23.76 3.62 1.91
N VAL A 52 -23.05 4.63 1.41
CA VAL A 52 -22.90 5.93 2.10
C VAL A 52 -23.92 6.95 1.61
N GLY A 53 -24.25 6.93 0.31
CA GLY A 53 -25.20 7.85 -0.31
C GLY A 53 -24.70 8.40 -1.65
N PRO A 54 -25.61 8.82 -2.54
CA PRO A 54 -25.28 9.28 -3.89
C PRO A 54 -24.42 10.55 -3.92
N SER A 55 -24.48 11.38 -2.88
CA SER A 55 -23.67 12.59 -2.72
C SER A 55 -22.21 12.33 -2.32
N THR A 56 -21.83 11.06 -2.10
CA THR A 56 -20.46 10.68 -1.71
C THR A 56 -19.44 11.11 -2.76
N CYS A 57 -18.46 11.90 -2.34
CA CYS A 57 -17.34 12.34 -3.17
C CYS A 57 -16.29 11.21 -3.27
N ILE A 58 -16.48 10.31 -4.23
CA ILE A 58 -15.55 9.22 -4.52
C ILE A 58 -15.33 9.03 -6.02
N ASP A 59 -14.07 8.90 -6.42
CA ASP A 59 -13.64 8.68 -7.79
C ASP A 59 -12.56 7.58 -7.90
N TYR A 60 -12.23 7.17 -9.12
CA TYR A 60 -11.15 6.22 -9.39
C TYR A 60 -10.31 6.66 -10.58
N GLN A 61 -9.03 6.29 -10.56
CA GLN A 61 -8.15 6.49 -11.71
C GLN A 61 -7.18 5.34 -11.91
N ILE A 62 -6.77 5.14 -13.16
CA ILE A 62 -5.51 4.45 -13.43
C ILE A 62 -4.40 5.30 -12.81
N LEU A 63 -3.39 4.66 -12.25
CA LEU A 63 -2.24 5.36 -11.67
C LEU A 63 -1.75 6.45 -12.63
N SER A 64 -2.05 7.70 -12.27
CA SER A 64 -1.75 8.92 -13.02
C SER A 64 -1.44 9.98 -11.98
N ILE A 65 -0.30 10.63 -12.14
CA ILE A 65 0.41 11.31 -11.04
C ILE A 65 0.04 12.82 -11.01
N SER A 66 -0.82 13.27 -11.93
CA SER A 66 -1.12 14.68 -12.18
C SER A 66 -2.14 15.34 -11.25
N ILE A 67 -2.38 14.82 -10.04
CA ILE A 67 -3.40 15.34 -9.13
C ILE A 67 -2.81 15.78 -7.79
N CYS A 68 -3.42 16.84 -7.23
CA CYS A 68 -3.09 17.39 -5.93
C CYS A 68 -3.78 16.56 -4.82
N TYR A 69 -3.06 16.19 -3.77
CA TYR A 69 -3.57 15.41 -2.65
C TYR A 69 -3.06 15.94 -1.31
N ASP A 70 -3.92 15.86 -0.28
CA ASP A 70 -3.55 16.23 1.10
C ASP A 70 -3.01 15.01 1.87
N ILE A 71 -3.56 13.83 1.59
CA ILE A 71 -3.16 12.56 2.19
C ILE A 71 -2.93 11.51 1.12
N PHE A 72 -1.84 10.76 1.21
CA PHE A 72 -1.65 9.55 0.41
C PHE A 72 -1.47 8.30 1.29
N ILE A 73 -2.15 7.21 0.92
CA ILE A 73 -2.09 5.92 1.63
C ILE A 73 -1.40 4.88 0.74
N LEU A 74 -0.21 4.43 1.16
CA LEU A 74 0.56 3.37 0.52
C LEU A 74 0.20 2.02 1.14
N ASN A 75 -0.86 1.41 0.61
CA ASN A 75 -1.33 0.11 1.10
C ASN A 75 -0.74 -1.10 0.35
N ALA A 76 -0.33 -0.90 -0.89
CA ALA A 76 -0.24 -1.99 -1.84
C ALA A 76 0.89 -3.00 -1.55
N ALA A 77 0.54 -4.23 -1.13
CA ALA A 77 1.48 -5.35 -1.01
C ALA A 77 0.87 -6.62 -1.63
N ILE A 78 1.50 -7.16 -2.67
CA ILE A 78 1.21 -8.48 -3.25
C ILE A 78 2.11 -9.52 -2.55
N LEU A 79 1.93 -10.82 -2.73
CA LEU A 79 2.85 -11.87 -2.23
C LEU A 79 4.01 -12.17 -3.21
N LEU A 80 4.37 -11.22 -4.09
CA LEU A 80 5.35 -11.45 -5.16
C LEU A 80 6.60 -10.57 -4.98
N PRO A 81 7.82 -11.14 -4.98
CA PRO A 81 9.06 -10.45 -4.64
C PRO A 81 9.38 -9.23 -5.54
N LYS A 82 9.12 -9.31 -6.85
CA LYS A 82 9.45 -8.23 -7.80
C LYS A 82 8.48 -7.03 -7.76
N VAL A 83 7.22 -7.25 -7.39
CA VAL A 83 6.16 -6.25 -7.55
C VAL A 83 6.05 -5.32 -6.35
N ASN A 84 6.64 -5.68 -5.21
CA ASN A 84 6.24 -5.04 -3.95
C ASN A 84 7.11 -3.89 -3.45
N TYR A 85 8.43 -3.89 -3.66
CA TYR A 85 9.28 -2.81 -3.13
C TYR A 85 9.60 -1.79 -4.21
N LEU A 86 9.97 -2.25 -5.41
CA LEU A 86 10.34 -1.37 -6.52
C LEU A 86 9.17 -0.49 -6.97
N SER A 87 7.95 -1.02 -6.96
CA SER A 87 6.76 -0.26 -7.36
C SER A 87 6.42 0.87 -6.40
N GLN A 88 6.64 0.68 -5.09
CA GLN A 88 6.40 1.72 -4.10
C GLN A 88 7.48 2.79 -4.15
N PHE A 89 8.74 2.40 -4.35
CA PHE A 89 9.85 3.34 -4.54
C PHE A 89 9.72 4.13 -5.84
N TYR A 90 9.32 3.49 -6.93
CA TYR A 90 9.06 4.17 -8.20
C TYR A 90 7.89 5.15 -8.04
N LEU A 91 6.79 4.72 -7.43
CA LEU A 91 5.68 5.61 -7.12
C LEU A 91 6.13 6.78 -6.25
N LEU A 92 7.01 6.57 -5.27
CA LEU A 92 7.52 7.63 -4.43
C LEU A 92 8.32 8.67 -5.24
N ASN A 93 9.29 8.20 -6.05
CA ASN A 93 10.11 9.08 -6.88
C ASN A 93 9.24 9.93 -7.81
N GLU A 94 8.19 9.34 -8.36
CA GLU A 94 7.22 10.07 -9.17
C GLU A 94 6.38 11.05 -8.32
N LEU A 95 5.78 10.60 -7.22
CA LEU A 95 4.93 11.43 -6.36
C LEU A 95 5.66 12.63 -5.76
N ILE A 96 6.90 12.46 -5.31
CA ILE A 96 7.74 13.54 -4.76
C ILE A 96 8.36 14.36 -5.90
N GLY A 97 8.69 13.73 -7.04
CA GLY A 97 9.38 14.37 -8.15
C GLY A 97 8.49 15.27 -9.00
N THR A 98 7.20 14.96 -9.14
CA THR A 98 6.28 15.72 -10.01
C THR A 98 5.37 16.68 -9.25
N ALA A 99 5.06 16.39 -7.99
CA ALA A 99 4.32 17.30 -7.14
C ALA A 99 5.32 17.97 -6.20
N THR A 100 5.53 19.27 -6.33
CA THR A 100 6.05 20.05 -5.20
C THR A 100 5.08 19.78 -4.06
N PRO A 101 5.51 19.13 -2.95
CA PRO A 101 4.63 18.94 -1.82
C PRO A 101 4.17 20.32 -1.40
N LYS A 102 2.87 20.62 -1.53
CA LYS A 102 2.31 21.73 -0.75
C LYS A 102 2.68 21.40 0.70
N GLU A 103 3.20 22.36 1.46
CA GLU A 103 3.55 22.08 2.85
C GLU A 103 2.36 21.44 3.57
N GLY A 104 2.60 20.33 4.29
CA GLY A 104 1.57 19.66 5.09
C GLY A 104 0.96 18.40 4.48
N ILE A 105 1.61 17.74 3.52
CA ILE A 105 1.16 16.42 3.04
C ILE A 105 1.26 15.39 4.16
N LYS A 106 0.25 14.53 4.28
CA LYS A 106 0.27 13.38 5.21
C LYS A 106 0.42 12.07 4.47
N ALA A 107 1.40 11.28 4.85
CA ALA A 107 1.68 9.97 4.30
C ALA A 107 1.30 8.87 5.31
N ILE A 108 0.54 7.88 4.88
CA ILE A 108 0.23 6.69 5.69
C ILE A 108 0.76 5.46 4.96
N THR A 109 1.66 4.73 5.60
CA THR A 109 2.28 3.50 5.07
C THR A 109 1.77 2.28 5.83
N LEU A 110 1.26 1.27 5.12
CA LEU A 110 0.70 0.06 5.77
C LEU A 110 1.72 -1.07 5.83
N THR A 111 2.18 -1.36 7.05
CA THR A 111 3.20 -2.36 7.38
C THR A 111 2.58 -3.65 7.95
N SER A 112 3.40 -4.60 8.39
CA SER A 112 2.95 -5.81 9.09
C SER A 112 3.96 -6.23 10.16
N THR A 113 3.50 -6.67 11.33
CA THR A 113 4.37 -7.28 12.34
C THR A 113 5.17 -8.48 11.81
N SER A 114 4.74 -9.11 10.71
CA SER A 114 5.49 -10.18 10.02
C SER A 114 6.92 -9.79 9.67
N TYR A 115 7.21 -8.51 9.39
CA TYR A 115 8.58 -8.08 9.10
C TYR A 115 9.51 -8.26 10.31
N ARG A 116 9.00 -8.20 11.55
CA ARG A 116 9.82 -8.37 12.75
C ARG A 116 10.27 -9.81 12.96
N PHE A 117 9.52 -10.78 12.42
CA PHE A 117 9.72 -12.20 12.67
C PHE A 117 10.29 -12.95 11.47
N LEU A 118 10.03 -12.48 10.25
CA LEU A 118 10.34 -13.19 9.01
C LEU A 118 11.32 -12.44 8.10
N SER A 119 11.67 -11.19 8.42
CA SER A 119 12.75 -10.49 7.72
C SER A 119 14.08 -10.70 8.44
N PRO A 120 15.18 -10.91 7.70
CA PRO A 120 16.51 -10.92 8.30
C PRO A 120 16.81 -9.55 8.94
N ARG A 121 17.71 -9.54 9.95
CA ARG A 121 18.18 -8.29 10.56
C ARG A 121 18.69 -7.35 9.48
N ILE A 122 18.37 -6.07 9.62
CA ILE A 122 18.82 -5.02 8.71
C ILE A 122 20.35 -5.04 8.72
N PRO A 123 20.99 -5.32 7.57
CA PRO A 123 22.44 -5.35 7.51
C PRO A 123 23.00 -3.92 7.58
N THR A 124 24.14 -3.76 8.25
CA THR A 124 24.87 -2.50 8.35
C THR A 124 25.58 -2.08 7.06
N ARG A 125 25.78 -3.01 6.12
CA ARG A 125 26.44 -2.73 4.83
C ARG A 125 25.45 -2.64 3.66
N ARG A 126 25.71 -1.71 2.74
CA ARG A 126 24.82 -1.33 1.62
C ARG A 126 24.64 -2.45 0.58
N ASP A 127 25.70 -3.19 0.29
CA ASP A 127 25.72 -4.39 -0.56
C ASP A 127 24.78 -5.49 -0.06
N HIS A 128 24.73 -5.70 1.25
CA HIS A 128 23.82 -6.65 1.88
C HIS A 128 22.35 -6.16 1.82
N PHE A 129 22.12 -4.85 1.75
CA PHE A 129 20.79 -4.27 1.53
C PHE A 129 20.23 -4.64 0.16
N ILE A 130 21.05 -4.52 -0.89
CA ILE A 130 20.66 -4.91 -2.25
C ILE A 130 20.33 -6.41 -2.29
N LYS A 131 21.17 -7.25 -1.66
CA LYS A 131 20.93 -8.70 -1.55
C LYS A 131 19.66 -9.03 -0.76
N MET A 132 19.33 -8.25 0.26
CA MET A 132 18.11 -8.41 1.06
C MET A 132 16.83 -8.21 0.24
N PHE A 133 16.84 -7.30 -0.74
CA PHE A 133 15.69 -7.05 -1.62
C PHE A 133 15.82 -7.71 -3.01
N SER A 134 16.90 -8.44 -3.25
CA SER A 134 17.08 -9.20 -4.49
C SER A 134 16.11 -10.37 -4.57
N SER A 135 15.70 -10.70 -5.81
CA SER A 135 14.93 -11.92 -6.07
C SER A 135 15.85 -13.11 -5.79
N SER A 136 15.40 -14.06 -4.97
CA SER A 136 16.05 -15.36 -4.86
C SER A 136 15.00 -16.45 -4.92
N ASP A 137 15.28 -17.50 -5.69
CA ASP A 137 14.32 -18.57 -6.01
C ASP A 137 13.88 -19.39 -4.78
N ASN A 138 14.60 -19.26 -3.66
CA ASN A 138 14.37 -20.02 -2.42
C ASN A 138 13.63 -19.25 -1.31
N ILE A 139 13.11 -18.05 -1.57
CA ILE A 139 12.37 -17.27 -0.56
C ILE A 139 10.88 -17.62 -0.59
N SER A 140 10.33 -18.02 0.57
CA SER A 140 8.89 -18.25 0.70
C SER A 140 8.07 -16.98 0.44
N GLY A 141 6.83 -17.12 -0.04
CA GLY A 141 5.93 -15.97 -0.26
C GLY A 141 5.75 -15.10 1.00
N TRP A 142 5.72 -15.72 2.19
CA TRP A 142 5.65 -15.03 3.48
C TRP A 142 6.91 -14.21 3.81
N GLN A 143 8.10 -14.72 3.51
CA GLN A 143 9.34 -13.96 3.67
C GLN A 143 9.41 -12.80 2.66
N SER A 144 8.94 -13.01 1.42
CA SER A 144 8.84 -11.94 0.42
C SER A 144 7.87 -10.84 0.85
N TYR A 145 6.75 -11.22 1.46
CA TYR A 145 5.80 -10.29 2.08
C TYR A 145 6.38 -9.57 3.30
N ALA A 146 7.07 -10.28 4.18
CA ALA A 146 7.72 -9.68 5.34
C ALA A 146 8.78 -8.66 4.93
N ARG A 147 9.60 -8.98 3.92
CA ARG A 147 10.59 -8.05 3.35
C ARG A 147 9.92 -6.84 2.72
N SER A 148 8.81 -7.00 2.00
CA SER A 148 8.09 -5.84 1.46
C SER A 148 7.51 -4.95 2.54
N LYS A 149 6.96 -5.53 3.61
CA LYS A 149 6.45 -4.78 4.76
C LYS A 149 7.56 -4.09 5.55
N LEU A 150 8.78 -4.63 5.55
CA LEU A 150 9.96 -3.92 6.06
C LEU A 150 10.33 -2.72 5.16
N ALA A 151 10.37 -2.92 3.84
CA ALA A 151 10.66 -1.84 2.90
C ALA A 151 9.68 -0.68 3.05
N ILE A 152 8.39 -0.99 3.26
CA ILE A 152 7.34 0.01 3.52
C ILE A 152 7.57 0.74 4.85
N ALA A 153 8.03 0.06 5.89
CA ALA A 153 8.37 0.70 7.17
C ALA A 153 9.57 1.64 7.02
N ILE A 154 10.63 1.20 6.32
CA ILE A 154 11.80 2.04 6.01
C ILE A 154 11.39 3.26 5.19
N LEU A 155 10.51 3.07 4.20
CA LEU A 155 9.95 4.14 3.38
C LEU A 155 9.16 5.15 4.22
N GLY A 156 8.34 4.69 5.17
CA GLY A 156 7.64 5.55 6.11
C GLY A 156 8.59 6.43 6.91
N CYS A 157 9.67 5.85 7.46
CA CYS A 157 10.70 6.60 8.17
C CYS A 157 11.41 7.63 7.29
N TYR A 158 11.71 7.27 6.03
CA TYR A 158 12.33 8.20 5.09
C TYR A 158 11.39 9.38 4.75
N LEU A 159 10.10 9.09 4.49
CA LEU A 159 9.11 10.11 4.17
C LEU A 159 8.93 11.15 5.28
N ASP A 160 9.00 10.73 6.54
CA ASP A 160 8.88 11.63 7.70
C ASP A 160 10.07 12.60 7.82
N GLN A 161 11.19 12.32 7.15
CA GLN A 161 12.35 13.20 7.08
C GLN A 161 12.28 14.19 5.90
N VAL A 162 11.33 14.02 4.98
CA VAL A 162 11.16 14.91 3.83
C VAL A 162 10.40 16.16 4.26
N LYS A 163 11.02 17.34 4.07
CA LYS A 163 10.39 18.62 4.40
C LYS A 163 9.03 18.76 3.70
N GLY A 164 8.00 19.12 4.47
CA GLY A 164 6.64 19.30 3.96
C GLY A 164 5.77 18.03 3.98
N ILE A 165 6.33 16.88 4.39
CA ILE A 165 5.62 15.61 4.56
C ILE A 165 5.61 15.22 6.04
N GLN A 166 4.47 14.76 6.54
CA GLN A 166 4.33 14.07 7.83
C GLN A 166 3.96 12.61 7.54
N ALA A 167 4.77 11.65 7.97
CA ALA A 167 4.56 10.25 7.63
C ALA A 167 4.39 9.37 8.86
N ILE A 168 3.41 8.45 8.80
CA ILE A 168 3.21 7.42 9.81
C ILE A 168 3.16 6.03 9.18
N SER A 169 3.70 5.05 9.90
CA SER A 169 3.61 3.63 9.55
C SER A 169 2.66 2.91 10.49
N VAL A 170 1.71 2.16 9.94
CA VAL A 170 0.65 1.49 10.70
C VAL A 170 0.63 0.00 10.38
N HIS A 171 0.49 -0.84 11.41
CA HIS A 171 0.11 -2.24 11.25
C HIS A 171 -1.39 -2.39 11.54
N PRO A 172 -2.21 -2.85 10.58
CA PRO A 172 -3.67 -2.87 10.75
C PRO A 172 -4.18 -4.09 11.55
N GLY A 173 -3.31 -4.90 12.13
CA GLY A 173 -3.67 -6.15 12.80
C GLY A 173 -3.78 -7.35 11.86
N ALA A 174 -4.19 -8.50 12.42
CA ALA A 174 -4.47 -9.71 11.65
C ALA A 174 -5.89 -9.63 11.05
N ILE A 175 -5.99 -9.18 9.80
CA ILE A 175 -7.26 -9.03 9.08
C ILE A 175 -7.46 -10.20 8.13
N SER A 176 -8.61 -10.85 8.22
CA SER A 176 -9.02 -11.87 7.25
C SER A 176 -9.19 -11.23 5.88
N THR A 177 -8.27 -11.54 4.97
CA THR A 177 -8.29 -11.05 3.60
C THR A 177 -7.99 -12.20 2.64
N SER A 178 -8.32 -12.04 1.36
CA SER A 178 -7.98 -13.04 0.34
C SER A 178 -6.48 -13.28 0.15
N LEU A 179 -5.61 -12.50 0.83
CA LEU A 179 -4.16 -12.66 0.84
C LEU A 179 -3.75 -14.05 1.38
N SER A 180 -4.46 -14.59 2.37
CA SER A 180 -4.18 -15.93 2.93
C SER A 180 -4.65 -17.09 2.04
N ASN A 181 -5.58 -16.83 1.11
CA ASN A 181 -6.27 -17.88 0.35
C ASN A 181 -5.46 -18.41 -0.85
N ASN A 182 -4.40 -17.71 -1.28
CA ASN A 182 -3.51 -18.13 -2.36
C ASN A 182 -2.26 -18.88 -1.86
N ILE A 183 -2.30 -19.40 -0.64
CA ILE A 183 -1.15 -20.03 0.01
C ILE A 183 -1.39 -21.53 -0.04
N SER A 184 -0.58 -22.24 -0.83
CA SER A 184 -0.60 -23.70 -0.89
C SER A 184 -0.43 -24.31 0.51
N PRO A 185 -1.14 -25.41 0.83
CA PRO A 185 -0.93 -26.09 2.10
C PRO A 185 0.51 -26.60 2.16
N ARG A 186 1.17 -26.41 3.31
CA ARG A 186 2.47 -27.01 3.62
C ARG A 186 2.41 -28.50 3.27
N ARG A 187 3.20 -28.96 2.30
CA ARG A 187 3.64 -30.36 2.27
C ARG A 187 4.63 -30.55 3.43
N GLY A 188 4.09 -30.76 4.62
CA GLY A 188 4.79 -31.45 5.70
C GLY A 188 3.98 -32.70 5.97
N LYS A 189 4.42 -33.83 5.41
CA LYS A 189 3.98 -35.14 5.89
C LYS A 189 4.58 -35.32 7.28
N PHE A 190 3.75 -35.67 8.26
CA PHE A 190 4.19 -36.43 9.42
C PHE A 190 4.59 -37.84 8.96
#